data_AF-A0A963DNR5-F1
#
_entry.id   AF-A0A963DNR5-F1
#
_cell.length_a   1.000
_cell.length_b   1.000
_cell.length_c   1.000
_cell.angle_alpha   90.00
_cell.angle_beta   90.00
_cell.angle_gamma   90.00
#
_symmetry.space_group_name_H-M   'P 1'
#
loop_
_entity.id
_entity.type
_entity.pdbx_description
1 polymer ?
#
loop_
_entity_poly.entity_id
_entity_poly.type
_entity_poly.pdbx_seq_one_letter_code
_entity_poly.pdbx_strand_id
1 'polypeptide(L)'
;MRFHFPIIVIDEDYRSENTSGLGIRALAKAIENEGMEVLGVTSYGDLTSFAQQQSRGSAFILSIDDEEFSSPEAASKAIDDLRAFVREIRHRNADIPIFLHGETRTSRHIPNEVLREMHGFIHMFEDTPEFIARYVVREARAYLDSLPPPFFRALTHYAADGSYSWHCPGHSGGVAFLKSPVGQMFHQFFGENMLRADVCNAVDELGQLLDHTGPVAASERNAARICNADHLFFVTNGTSTSNKVVWHSTVAPGDIVVVDRNCHKSVLHAIVMTGAVPVFLMPTRNHFGIIGPIPRQEFAWENIRRKIQANPFATDKNAKPRVLTITQSTYDGVLYNVEEIKEELDGRIDTLHFDEAWLPHAAFHDFYGDFHAIGADRSRCRESMIFATQSTHKLLAGLSQASQILVQDSEQRSLDRHRFNEAYLMHTSTSPQYAIIASCDVAAAMMEPPGGTALVEESLAEAFDFRRAMRKVGEEFGADDWWFAVWGPDYLSEDGLAEREDWTLRAGERWHGFGDLAPGFNMLDPIKATLITPGLDVDGDFADWGIPAGVLTKYLAEHGIVVEKTGLYSFFIMFTIGITKGRWNT
;
A
#
# COMPACT_ATOMS: atom_id res chain seq x y z
N MET A 1 -27.36 -4.59 -4.24
CA MET A 1 -26.12 -5.23 -4.77
C MET A 1 -25.80 -6.42 -3.86
N ARG A 2 -25.38 -7.58 -4.39
CA ARG A 2 -25.00 -8.72 -3.55
C ARG A 2 -23.49 -8.91 -3.64
N PHE A 3 -22.80 -8.74 -2.51
CA PHE A 3 -21.40 -9.13 -2.38
C PHE A 3 -21.33 -10.60 -2.00
N HIS A 4 -20.38 -11.34 -2.57
CA HIS A 4 -20.22 -12.78 -2.34
C HIS A 4 -19.08 -13.02 -1.34
N PHE A 5 -19.45 -13.24 -0.09
CA PHE A 5 -18.53 -13.61 1.00
C PHE A 5 -19.09 -14.85 1.72
N PRO A 6 -18.62 -16.06 1.40
CA PRO A 6 -19.06 -17.28 2.07
C PRO A 6 -18.64 -17.36 3.54
N ILE A 7 -19.38 -18.15 4.31
CA ILE A 7 -18.96 -18.64 5.63
C ILE A 7 -18.11 -19.90 5.40
N ILE A 8 -16.91 -19.92 5.95
CA ILE A 8 -15.96 -21.02 5.77
C ILE A 8 -16.10 -21.98 6.95
N VAL A 9 -16.32 -23.26 6.66
CA VAL A 9 -16.45 -24.32 7.65
C VAL A 9 -15.27 -25.26 7.52
N ILE A 10 -14.48 -25.40 8.59
CA ILE A 10 -13.33 -26.30 8.67
C ILE A 10 -13.68 -27.43 9.62
N ASP A 11 -13.88 -28.63 9.09
CA ASP A 11 -14.33 -29.80 9.84
C ASP A 11 -13.84 -31.08 9.13
N GLU A 12 -13.05 -31.91 9.82
CA GLU A 12 -12.47 -33.14 9.23
C GLU A 12 -13.56 -34.09 8.70
N ASP A 13 -14.71 -34.09 9.38
CA ASP A 13 -15.86 -34.90 9.09
C ASP A 13 -16.89 -34.25 8.16
N TYR A 14 -16.59 -33.09 7.57
CA TYR A 14 -17.52 -32.36 6.72
C TYR A 14 -18.07 -33.23 5.57
N ARG A 15 -17.29 -34.23 5.12
CA ARG A 15 -17.66 -35.20 4.08
C ARG A 15 -17.98 -36.61 4.61
N SER A 16 -17.90 -36.84 5.92
CA SER A 16 -18.14 -38.12 6.57
C SER A 16 -19.64 -38.36 6.83
N GLU A 17 -20.10 -39.62 6.77
CA GLU A 17 -21.50 -40.00 7.09
C GLU A 17 -21.75 -40.23 8.60
N ASN A 18 -20.82 -39.80 9.46
CA ASN A 18 -20.96 -39.90 10.91
C ASN A 18 -21.81 -38.76 11.50
N THR A 19 -22.09 -38.84 12.80
CA THR A 19 -22.95 -37.87 13.50
C THR A 19 -22.40 -36.45 13.43
N SER A 20 -21.07 -36.28 13.58
CA SER A 20 -20.40 -34.98 13.50
C SER A 20 -20.57 -34.35 12.11
N GLY A 21 -20.25 -35.10 11.05
CA GLY A 21 -20.42 -34.67 9.67
C GLY A 21 -21.87 -34.38 9.27
N LEU A 22 -22.83 -35.13 9.79
CA LEU A 22 -24.25 -34.84 9.57
C LEU A 22 -24.69 -33.55 10.28
N GLY A 23 -24.22 -33.31 11.51
CA GLY A 23 -24.51 -32.11 12.29
C GLY A 23 -24.00 -30.84 11.59
N ILE A 24 -22.73 -30.83 11.20
CA ILE A 24 -22.13 -29.65 10.56
C ILE A 24 -22.74 -29.36 9.17
N ARG A 25 -23.11 -30.39 8.40
CA ARG A 25 -23.81 -30.20 7.11
C ARG A 25 -25.24 -29.70 7.29
N ALA A 26 -25.92 -30.12 8.36
CA ALA A 26 -27.24 -29.58 8.70
C ALA A 26 -27.14 -28.08 9.03
N LEU A 27 -26.10 -27.67 9.78
CA LEU A 27 -25.81 -26.26 10.05
C LEU A 27 -25.47 -25.49 8.76
N ALA A 28 -24.59 -26.03 7.91
CA ALA A 28 -24.26 -25.41 6.62
C ALA A 28 -25.51 -25.16 5.76
N LYS A 29 -26.40 -26.15 5.65
CA LYS A 29 -27.66 -26.00 4.94
C LYS A 29 -28.59 -24.97 5.58
N ALA A 30 -28.63 -24.90 6.91
CA ALA A 30 -29.41 -23.89 7.61
C ALA A 30 -28.88 -22.46 7.33
N ILE A 31 -27.55 -22.29 7.24
CA ILE A 31 -26.91 -21.02 6.85
C ILE A 31 -27.26 -20.64 5.40
N GLU A 32 -27.22 -21.62 4.47
CA GLU A 32 -27.62 -21.41 3.07
C GLU A 32 -29.08 -20.96 2.94
N ASN A 33 -29.98 -21.54 3.75
CA ASN A 33 -31.39 -21.15 3.80
C ASN A 33 -31.60 -19.70 4.31
N GLU A 34 -30.69 -19.18 5.13
CA GLU A 34 -30.67 -17.78 5.58
C GLU A 34 -30.00 -16.83 4.55
N GLY A 35 -29.57 -17.36 3.40
CA GLY A 35 -29.14 -16.60 2.24
C GLY A 35 -27.63 -16.29 2.17
N MET A 36 -26.79 -17.01 2.90
CA MET A 36 -25.32 -16.91 2.80
C MET A 36 -24.72 -18.19 2.19
N GLU A 37 -23.68 -18.03 1.38
CA GLU A 37 -22.96 -19.18 0.80
C GLU A 37 -22.09 -19.84 1.88
N VAL A 38 -21.91 -21.16 1.81
CA VAL A 38 -21.04 -21.91 2.72
C VAL A 38 -19.97 -22.64 1.92
N LEU A 39 -18.72 -22.56 2.38
CA LEU A 39 -17.60 -23.29 1.83
C LEU A 39 -17.07 -24.27 2.89
N GLY A 40 -17.30 -25.57 2.69
CA GLY A 40 -16.80 -26.61 3.60
C GLY A 40 -15.46 -27.21 3.15
N VAL A 41 -14.52 -27.31 4.08
CA VAL A 41 -13.19 -27.87 3.90
C VAL A 41 -12.84 -28.85 5.03
N THR A 42 -12.00 -29.85 4.73
CA THR A 42 -11.81 -31.03 5.58
C THR A 42 -10.51 -31.06 6.37
N SER A 43 -9.69 -30.01 6.35
CA SER A 43 -8.44 -30.00 7.13
C SER A 43 -7.87 -28.60 7.25
N TYR A 44 -7.09 -28.37 8.31
CA TYR A 44 -6.19 -27.21 8.48
C TYR A 44 -4.99 -27.18 7.50
N GLY A 45 -4.89 -28.16 6.59
CA GLY A 45 -3.65 -28.65 5.98
C GLY A 45 -2.67 -27.66 5.36
N ASP A 46 -3.09 -26.48 4.91
CA ASP A 46 -2.17 -25.40 4.54
C ASP A 46 -2.72 -24.06 5.04
N LEU A 47 -2.39 -23.76 6.30
CA LEU A 47 -2.76 -22.53 7.01
C LEU A 47 -2.49 -21.28 6.15
N THR A 48 -1.39 -21.28 5.40
CA THR A 48 -1.00 -20.22 4.47
C THR A 48 -1.95 -20.07 3.28
N SER A 49 -2.40 -21.18 2.69
CA SER A 49 -3.41 -21.16 1.61
C SER A 49 -4.79 -20.71 2.10
N PHE A 50 -5.17 -21.05 3.33
CA PHE A 50 -6.44 -20.61 3.93
C PHE A 50 -6.43 -19.15 4.36
N ALA A 51 -5.30 -18.67 4.86
CA ALA A 51 -5.16 -17.28 5.21
C ALA A 51 -5.19 -16.37 3.98
N GLN A 52 -4.90 -16.86 2.77
CA GLN A 52 -5.21 -16.12 1.54
C GLN A 52 -6.71 -16.08 1.23
N GLN A 53 -7.48 -17.11 1.62
CA GLN A 53 -8.94 -17.17 1.46
C GLN A 53 -9.72 -16.30 2.43
N GLN A 54 -9.11 -15.80 3.52
CA GLN A 54 -9.80 -14.91 4.47
C GLN A 54 -10.33 -13.62 3.84
N SER A 55 -9.67 -13.13 2.78
CA SER A 55 -10.13 -11.99 1.98
C SER A 55 -11.50 -12.21 1.31
N ARG A 56 -11.95 -13.48 1.26
CA ARG A 56 -13.20 -13.91 0.64
C ARG A 56 -14.21 -14.44 1.65
N GLY A 57 -13.84 -14.61 2.93
CA GLY A 57 -14.74 -15.13 3.96
C GLY A 57 -15.49 -14.04 4.71
N SER A 58 -16.69 -14.35 5.22
CA SER A 58 -17.43 -13.49 6.16
C SER A 58 -17.40 -13.99 7.61
N ALA A 59 -17.08 -15.26 7.82
CA ALA A 59 -16.86 -15.88 9.13
C ALA A 59 -16.18 -17.25 8.95
N PHE A 60 -15.56 -17.75 10.02
CA PHE A 60 -15.03 -19.10 10.12
C PHE A 60 -15.79 -19.91 11.17
N ILE A 61 -16.09 -21.17 10.88
CA ILE A 61 -16.56 -22.17 11.84
C ILE A 61 -15.50 -23.27 11.88
N LEU A 62 -14.87 -23.45 13.03
CA LEU A 62 -13.82 -24.44 13.25
C LEU A 62 -14.38 -25.57 14.09
N SER A 63 -14.33 -26.80 13.59
CA SER A 63 -14.78 -27.96 14.34
C SER A 63 -13.64 -28.56 15.14
N ILE A 64 -13.95 -29.02 16.36
CA ILE A 64 -13.05 -29.76 17.23
C ILE A 64 -13.80 -30.96 17.78
N ASP A 65 -13.27 -32.15 17.51
CA ASP A 65 -13.87 -33.41 17.94
C ASP A 65 -13.28 -33.89 19.28
N ASP A 66 -14.08 -34.59 20.07
CA ASP A 66 -13.66 -35.16 21.36
C ASP A 66 -12.54 -36.22 21.18
N GLU A 67 -12.40 -36.84 19.99
CA GLU A 67 -11.31 -37.77 19.66
C GLU A 67 -9.94 -37.06 19.63
N GLU A 68 -9.89 -35.78 19.29
CA GLU A 68 -8.67 -34.98 19.36
C GLU A 68 -8.21 -34.76 20.81
N PHE A 69 -9.12 -34.93 21.79
CA PHE A 69 -8.84 -34.84 23.22
C PHE A 69 -8.70 -36.22 23.90
N SER A 70 -8.65 -37.30 23.11
CA SER A 70 -8.53 -38.67 23.61
C SER A 70 -7.18 -38.96 24.28
N SER A 71 -6.13 -38.21 23.95
CA SER A 71 -4.81 -38.28 24.59
C SER A 71 -4.22 -36.88 24.82
N PRO A 72 -3.35 -36.69 25.83
CA PRO A 72 -2.70 -35.39 26.07
C PRO A 72 -1.88 -34.88 24.87
N GLU A 73 -1.31 -35.79 24.08
CA GLU A 73 -0.48 -35.48 22.90
C GLU A 73 -1.35 -34.99 21.73
N ALA A 74 -2.47 -35.68 21.45
CA ALA A 74 -3.43 -35.25 20.44
C ALA A 74 -4.07 -33.91 20.82
N ALA A 75 -4.44 -33.73 22.10
CA ALA A 75 -5.03 -32.50 22.59
C ALA A 75 -4.07 -31.32 22.43
N SER A 76 -2.79 -31.51 22.75
CA SER A 76 -1.77 -30.48 22.56
C SER A 76 -1.64 -30.10 21.09
N LYS A 77 -1.60 -31.08 20.19
CA LYS A 77 -1.46 -30.83 18.76
C LYS A 77 -2.65 -30.06 18.18
N ALA A 78 -3.88 -30.48 18.49
CA ALA A 78 -5.09 -29.80 18.02
C ALA A 78 -5.18 -28.35 18.55
N ILE A 79 -4.79 -28.14 19.82
CA ILE A 79 -4.70 -26.79 20.40
C ILE A 79 -3.63 -25.95 19.69
N ASP A 80 -2.47 -26.52 19.36
CA ASP A 80 -1.40 -25.81 18.68
C ASP A 80 -1.77 -25.46 17.23
N ASP A 81 -2.42 -26.37 16.50
CA ASP A 81 -2.92 -26.14 15.15
C ASP A 81 -4.02 -25.06 15.13
N LEU A 82 -4.97 -25.12 16.08
CA LEU A 82 -5.98 -24.08 16.28
C LEU A 82 -5.35 -22.72 16.62
N ARG A 83 -4.39 -22.70 17.54
CA ARG A 83 -3.68 -21.48 17.95
C ARG A 83 -2.92 -20.89 16.76
N ALA A 84 -2.25 -21.71 15.96
CA ALA A 84 -1.56 -21.27 14.75
C ALA A 84 -2.53 -20.66 13.74
N PHE A 85 -3.67 -21.32 13.49
CA PHE A 85 -4.71 -20.81 12.60
C PHE A 85 -5.29 -19.46 13.04
N VAL A 86 -5.65 -19.34 14.33
CA VAL A 86 -6.22 -18.09 14.87
C VAL A 86 -5.21 -16.95 14.81
N ARG A 87 -3.94 -17.21 15.15
CA ARG A 87 -2.87 -16.22 15.04
C ARG A 87 -2.69 -15.75 13.59
N GLU A 88 -2.72 -16.67 12.64
CA GLU A 88 -2.54 -16.36 11.22
C GLU A 88 -3.71 -15.53 10.65
N ILE A 89 -4.95 -15.80 11.08
CA ILE A 89 -6.10 -14.94 10.74
C ILE A 89 -5.94 -13.58 11.38
N ARG A 90 -5.72 -13.51 12.70
CA ARG A 90 -5.65 -12.24 13.44
C ARG A 90 -4.49 -11.36 13.01
N HIS A 91 -3.42 -11.96 12.47
CA HIS A 91 -2.32 -11.25 11.85
C HIS A 91 -2.73 -10.44 10.60
N ARG A 92 -3.78 -10.84 9.86
CA ARG A 92 -4.28 -10.07 8.71
C ARG A 92 -5.65 -9.44 8.93
N ASN A 93 -6.45 -9.97 9.86
CA ASN A 93 -7.82 -9.55 10.10
C ASN A 93 -8.19 -9.70 11.59
N ALA A 94 -8.26 -8.56 12.27
CA ALA A 94 -8.59 -8.50 13.69
C ALA A 94 -10.05 -8.90 14.00
N ASP A 95 -10.98 -8.63 13.08
CA ASP A 95 -12.41 -8.55 13.39
C ASP A 95 -13.25 -9.68 12.78
N ILE A 96 -12.70 -10.48 11.86
CA ILE A 96 -13.49 -11.55 11.23
C ILE A 96 -14.03 -12.53 12.30
N PRO A 97 -15.34 -12.84 12.28
CA PRO A 97 -15.94 -13.76 13.22
C PRO A 97 -15.35 -15.17 13.12
N ILE A 98 -14.93 -15.73 14.25
CA ILE A 98 -14.47 -17.11 14.35
C ILE A 98 -15.32 -17.82 15.39
N PHE A 99 -16.00 -18.88 14.98
CA PHE A 99 -16.82 -19.74 15.83
C PHE A 99 -16.14 -21.07 16.02
N LEU A 100 -16.25 -21.60 17.23
CA LEU A 100 -15.82 -22.95 17.53
C LEU A 100 -17.04 -23.86 17.60
N HIS A 101 -17.00 -24.97 16.88
CA HIS A 101 -18.02 -26.00 16.85
C HIS A 101 -17.47 -27.25 17.54
N GLY A 102 -18.18 -27.77 18.53
CA GLY A 102 -17.69 -28.95 19.25
C GLY A 102 -18.65 -29.43 20.34
N GLU A 103 -18.21 -30.42 21.10
CA GLU A 103 -18.96 -30.97 22.22
C GLU A 103 -18.73 -30.20 23.53
N THR A 104 -19.61 -30.39 24.51
CA THR A 104 -19.59 -29.61 25.77
C THR A 104 -18.34 -29.88 26.62
N ARG A 105 -17.67 -31.03 26.45
CA ARG A 105 -16.44 -31.37 27.17
C ARG A 105 -15.22 -30.57 26.70
N THR A 106 -15.19 -30.19 25.43
CA THR A 106 -14.02 -29.67 24.72
C THR A 106 -13.69 -28.23 25.13
N SER A 107 -14.71 -27.40 25.41
CA SER A 107 -14.52 -25.99 25.86
C SER A 107 -13.66 -25.81 27.11
N ARG A 108 -13.64 -26.78 28.04
CA ARG A 108 -12.87 -26.71 29.29
C ARG A 108 -11.36 -26.93 29.10
N HIS A 109 -10.97 -27.50 27.97
CA HIS A 109 -9.60 -27.85 27.67
C HIS A 109 -8.90 -26.82 26.78
N ILE A 110 -9.63 -25.80 26.33
CA ILE A 110 -9.10 -24.75 25.45
C ILE A 110 -8.48 -23.64 26.28
N PRO A 111 -7.23 -23.23 25.98
CA PRO A 111 -6.59 -22.12 26.65
C PRO A 111 -7.39 -20.81 26.52
N ASN A 112 -7.42 -20.02 27.60
CA ASN A 112 -8.08 -18.71 27.62
C ASN A 112 -7.58 -17.74 26.54
N GLU A 113 -6.33 -17.87 26.09
CA GLU A 113 -5.79 -17.04 25.01
C GLU A 113 -6.52 -17.29 23.68
N VAL A 114 -6.93 -18.53 23.39
CA VAL A 114 -7.66 -18.86 22.16
C VAL A 114 -9.12 -18.48 22.30
N LEU A 115 -9.72 -18.74 23.47
CA LEU A 115 -11.12 -18.39 23.74
C LEU A 115 -11.41 -16.89 23.61
N ARG A 116 -10.42 -16.02 23.90
CA ARG A 116 -10.54 -14.57 23.73
C ARG A 116 -10.67 -14.13 22.28
N GLU A 117 -10.14 -14.92 21.35
CA GLU A 117 -10.17 -14.62 19.91
C GLU A 117 -11.43 -15.16 19.22
N MET A 118 -12.17 -16.05 19.91
CA MET A 118 -13.41 -16.65 19.41
C MET A 118 -14.61 -15.73 19.67
N HIS A 119 -15.52 -15.67 18.71
CA HIS A 119 -16.77 -14.92 18.82
C HIS A 119 -17.86 -15.72 19.56
N GLY A 120 -17.85 -17.04 19.43
CA GLY A 120 -18.82 -17.91 20.09
C GLY A 120 -18.46 -19.38 20.02
N PHE A 121 -19.02 -20.15 20.95
CA PHE A 121 -18.96 -21.60 20.97
C PHE A 121 -20.32 -22.18 20.59
N ILE A 122 -20.32 -23.08 19.62
CA ILE A 122 -21.48 -23.77 19.07
C ILE A 122 -21.46 -25.20 19.59
N HIS A 123 -22.41 -25.52 20.46
CA HIS A 123 -22.58 -26.87 21.01
C HIS A 123 -23.42 -27.74 20.07
N MET A 124 -22.81 -28.80 19.52
CA MET A 124 -23.41 -29.62 18.45
C MET A 124 -24.80 -30.22 18.78
N PHE A 125 -25.07 -30.53 20.06
CA PHE A 125 -26.28 -31.24 20.49
C PHE A 125 -27.19 -30.44 21.42
N GLU A 126 -26.82 -29.21 21.76
CA GLU A 126 -27.58 -28.42 22.74
C GLU A 126 -28.53 -27.42 22.08
N ASP A 127 -28.34 -27.10 20.79
CA ASP A 127 -29.14 -26.12 20.06
C ASP A 127 -29.55 -26.60 18.67
N THR A 128 -30.53 -25.92 18.08
CA THR A 128 -31.03 -26.21 16.73
C THR A 128 -30.13 -25.58 15.66
N PRO A 129 -29.85 -26.29 14.55
CA PRO A 129 -29.09 -25.73 13.42
C PRO A 129 -29.65 -24.41 12.90
N GLU A 130 -30.97 -24.22 12.92
CA GLU A 130 -31.63 -23.00 12.46
C GLU A 130 -31.33 -21.80 13.37
N PHE A 131 -31.30 -21.99 14.69
CA PHE A 131 -30.96 -20.91 15.62
C PHE A 131 -29.48 -20.52 15.49
N ILE A 132 -28.59 -21.51 15.46
CA ILE A 132 -27.15 -21.29 15.29
C ILE A 132 -26.88 -20.58 13.96
N ALA A 133 -27.51 -21.01 12.87
CA ALA A 133 -27.36 -20.37 11.56
C ALA A 133 -27.72 -18.87 11.61
N ARG A 134 -28.83 -18.50 12.26
CA ARG A 134 -29.21 -17.09 12.43
C ARG A 134 -28.20 -16.30 13.25
N TYR A 135 -27.62 -16.92 14.28
CA TYR A 135 -26.59 -16.29 15.09
C TYR A 135 -25.31 -16.03 14.26
N VAL A 136 -24.80 -17.05 13.57
CA VAL A 136 -23.61 -16.92 12.71
C VAL A 136 -23.84 -15.90 11.59
N VAL A 137 -25.00 -15.97 10.91
CA VAL A 137 -25.37 -15.03 9.84
C VAL A 137 -25.50 -13.60 10.36
N ARG A 138 -25.99 -13.41 11.59
CA ARG A 138 -26.05 -12.07 12.22
C ARG A 138 -24.66 -11.48 12.39
N GLU A 139 -23.73 -12.23 12.96
CA GLU A 139 -22.35 -11.75 13.17
C GLU A 139 -21.61 -11.55 11.84
N ALA A 140 -21.79 -12.48 10.89
CA ALA A 140 -21.21 -12.35 9.56
C ALA A 140 -21.73 -11.09 8.83
N ARG A 141 -23.04 -10.79 8.92
CA ARG A 141 -23.61 -9.54 8.38
C ARG A 141 -23.08 -8.31 9.11
N ALA A 142 -22.98 -8.35 10.44
CA ALA A 142 -22.43 -7.23 11.21
C ALA A 142 -20.97 -6.91 10.81
N TYR A 143 -20.17 -7.95 10.57
CA TYR A 143 -18.81 -7.82 10.03
C TYR A 143 -18.82 -7.25 8.60
N LEU A 144 -19.61 -7.80 7.67
CA LEU A 144 -19.68 -7.27 6.31
C LEU A 144 -20.19 -5.82 6.27
N ASP A 145 -21.09 -5.47 7.17
CA ASP A 145 -21.57 -4.10 7.35
C ASP A 145 -20.51 -3.21 7.98
N SER A 146 -19.45 -3.70 8.62
CA SER A 146 -18.37 -2.84 9.15
C SER A 146 -17.29 -2.54 8.11
N LEU A 147 -17.07 -3.43 7.12
CA LEU A 147 -15.97 -3.34 6.15
C LEU A 147 -15.91 -2.06 5.30
N PRO A 148 -17.01 -1.56 4.71
CA PRO A 148 -16.90 -0.44 3.78
C PRO A 148 -16.51 0.86 4.50
N PRO A 149 -15.44 1.55 4.06
CA PRO A 149 -15.09 2.85 4.61
C PRO A 149 -16.12 3.93 4.20
N PRO A 150 -16.10 5.13 4.82
CA PRO A 150 -17.26 6.02 4.84
C PRO A 150 -17.81 6.42 3.47
N PHE A 151 -16.96 6.77 2.51
CA PHE A 151 -17.40 7.20 1.18
C PHE A 151 -17.79 6.00 0.32
N PHE A 152 -17.00 4.92 0.34
CA PHE A 152 -17.37 3.71 -0.41
C PHE A 152 -18.72 3.14 0.06
N ARG A 153 -18.97 3.13 1.38
CA ARG A 153 -20.27 2.76 1.95
C ARG A 153 -21.40 3.59 1.38
N ALA A 154 -21.30 4.91 1.45
CA ALA A 154 -22.33 5.81 0.94
C ALA A 154 -22.57 5.60 -0.56
N LEU A 155 -21.50 5.40 -1.34
CA LEU A 155 -21.58 5.11 -2.76
C LEU A 155 -22.28 3.78 -3.08
N THR A 156 -22.03 2.73 -2.29
CA THR A 156 -22.72 1.44 -2.46
C THR A 156 -24.20 1.52 -2.11
N HIS A 157 -24.59 2.30 -1.09
CA HIS A 157 -25.98 2.54 -0.75
C HIS A 157 -26.69 3.31 -1.86
N TYR A 158 -26.11 4.43 -2.32
CA TYR A 158 -26.65 5.20 -3.43
C TYR A 158 -26.88 4.34 -4.69
N ALA A 159 -25.89 3.52 -5.06
CA ALA A 159 -25.99 2.64 -6.22
C ALA A 159 -27.08 1.56 -6.06
N ALA A 160 -27.37 1.14 -4.82
CA ALA A 160 -28.37 0.14 -4.50
C ALA A 160 -29.80 0.70 -4.43
N ASP A 161 -29.97 1.97 -4.05
CA ASP A 161 -31.28 2.61 -3.87
C ASP A 161 -32.07 2.76 -5.18
N GLY A 162 -31.39 2.71 -6.34
CA GLY A 162 -32.04 2.66 -7.66
C GLY A 162 -32.74 3.96 -8.05
N SER A 163 -32.30 5.09 -7.50
CA SER A 163 -32.89 6.41 -7.73
C SER A 163 -32.74 6.88 -9.18
N TYR A 164 -33.82 7.39 -9.78
CA TYR A 164 -33.78 8.02 -11.10
C TYR A 164 -33.24 9.45 -10.99
N SER A 165 -32.09 9.70 -11.63
CA SER A 165 -31.42 11.00 -11.64
C SER A 165 -31.81 11.86 -12.85
N TRP A 166 -32.15 13.13 -12.61
CA TRP A 166 -32.33 14.17 -13.64
C TRP A 166 -31.19 15.19 -13.65
N HIS A 167 -29.96 14.72 -13.42
CA HIS A 167 -28.74 15.52 -13.35
C HIS A 167 -27.61 14.87 -14.17
N CYS A 168 -26.47 15.53 -14.26
CA CYS A 168 -25.25 14.96 -14.84
C CYS A 168 -24.73 13.77 -14.00
N PRO A 169 -23.96 12.83 -14.58
CA PRO A 169 -23.55 12.74 -15.98
C PRO A 169 -24.67 12.33 -16.94
N GLY A 170 -24.59 12.78 -18.20
CA GLY A 170 -25.63 12.55 -19.22
C GLY A 170 -25.83 11.08 -19.65
N HIS A 171 -24.97 10.16 -19.21
CA HIS A 171 -25.20 8.73 -19.43
C HIS A 171 -26.23 8.13 -18.45
N SER A 172 -26.59 8.85 -17.38
CA SER A 172 -27.60 8.47 -16.38
C SER A 172 -27.39 7.05 -15.84
N GLY A 173 -26.27 6.81 -15.18
CA GLY A 173 -25.94 5.49 -14.63
C GLY A 173 -25.66 4.41 -15.68
N GLY A 174 -25.46 4.80 -16.95
CA GLY A 174 -25.10 3.90 -18.04
C GLY A 174 -26.22 3.66 -19.06
N VAL A 175 -27.43 4.15 -18.79
CA VAL A 175 -28.63 3.99 -19.65
C VAL A 175 -28.41 4.52 -21.07
N ALA A 176 -27.66 5.62 -21.25
CA ALA A 176 -27.39 6.13 -22.59
C ALA A 176 -26.54 5.17 -23.44
N PHE A 177 -25.62 4.42 -22.84
CA PHE A 177 -24.78 3.46 -23.55
C PHE A 177 -25.60 2.29 -24.11
N LEU A 178 -26.69 1.90 -23.45
CA LEU A 178 -27.59 0.84 -23.94
C LEU A 178 -28.35 1.21 -25.23
N LYS A 179 -28.30 2.49 -25.65
CA LYS A 179 -29.00 2.99 -26.85
C LYS A 179 -28.20 2.82 -28.14
N SER A 180 -26.99 2.23 -28.09
CA SER A 180 -26.12 2.00 -29.25
C SER A 180 -25.38 0.67 -29.13
N PRO A 181 -25.18 -0.11 -30.21
CA PRO A 181 -24.43 -1.37 -30.15
C PRO A 181 -23.02 -1.24 -29.58
N VAL A 182 -22.28 -0.18 -29.96
CA VAL A 182 -20.94 0.07 -29.39
C VAL A 182 -21.01 0.48 -27.91
N GLY A 183 -22.07 1.18 -27.52
CA GLY A 183 -22.32 1.51 -26.12
C GLY A 183 -22.69 0.28 -25.29
N GLN A 184 -23.42 -0.68 -25.86
CA GLN A 184 -23.71 -1.95 -25.18
C GLN A 184 -22.43 -2.74 -24.92
N MET A 185 -21.49 -2.78 -25.88
CA MET A 185 -20.16 -3.37 -25.65
C MET A 185 -19.43 -2.68 -24.51
N PHE A 186 -19.44 -1.33 -24.48
CA PHE A 186 -18.83 -0.55 -23.39
C PHE A 186 -19.47 -0.84 -22.03
N HIS A 187 -20.80 -0.89 -21.97
CA HIS A 187 -21.54 -1.20 -20.75
C HIS A 187 -21.27 -2.62 -20.24
N GLN A 188 -21.16 -3.61 -21.13
CA GLN A 188 -20.82 -4.99 -20.76
C GLN A 188 -19.38 -5.12 -20.28
N PHE A 189 -18.45 -4.36 -20.87
CA PHE A 189 -17.04 -4.40 -20.50
C PHE A 189 -16.78 -3.78 -19.12
N PHE A 190 -17.31 -2.58 -18.85
CA PHE A 190 -17.10 -1.88 -17.56
C PHE A 190 -18.07 -2.31 -16.46
N GLY A 191 -19.25 -2.80 -16.84
CA GLY A 191 -20.30 -3.22 -15.91
C GLY A 191 -21.13 -2.06 -15.35
N GLU A 192 -22.33 -2.40 -14.88
CA GLU A 192 -23.32 -1.44 -14.40
C GLU A 192 -22.86 -0.66 -13.15
N ASN A 193 -22.20 -1.33 -12.20
CA ASN A 193 -21.81 -0.72 -10.94
C ASN A 193 -20.84 0.45 -11.12
N MET A 194 -19.86 0.31 -12.04
CA MET A 194 -18.92 1.39 -12.34
C MET A 194 -19.64 2.60 -12.93
N LEU A 195 -20.62 2.38 -13.81
CA LEU A 195 -21.38 3.45 -14.46
C LEU A 195 -22.40 4.11 -13.53
N ARG A 196 -22.93 3.37 -12.54
CA ARG A 196 -23.80 3.93 -11.49
C ARG A 196 -23.02 4.68 -10.41
N ALA A 197 -21.76 4.32 -10.20
CA ALA A 197 -20.85 5.03 -9.31
C ALA A 197 -20.33 6.36 -9.93
N ASP A 198 -20.49 6.57 -11.24
CA ASP A 198 -20.16 7.82 -11.93
C ASP A 198 -21.30 8.84 -11.76
N VAL A 199 -21.19 9.63 -10.70
CA VAL A 199 -22.16 10.62 -10.24
C VAL A 199 -21.50 11.98 -10.09
N CYS A 200 -22.31 13.03 -9.90
CA CYS A 200 -21.81 14.38 -9.71
C CYS A 200 -22.19 14.95 -8.33
N ASN A 201 -21.69 16.15 -8.06
CA ASN A 201 -21.95 16.95 -6.87
C ASN A 201 -23.43 17.26 -6.58
N ALA A 202 -24.36 16.93 -7.48
CA ALA A 202 -25.80 17.03 -7.23
C ALA A 202 -26.31 15.99 -6.22
N VAL A 203 -25.53 14.93 -5.96
CA VAL A 203 -25.86 13.89 -4.98
C VAL A 203 -25.35 14.32 -3.60
N ASP A 204 -26.17 15.10 -2.88
CA ASP A 204 -25.79 15.72 -1.59
C ASP A 204 -25.38 14.70 -0.52
N GLU A 205 -26.02 13.53 -0.50
CA GLU A 205 -25.74 12.44 0.46
C GLU A 205 -24.30 11.89 0.38
N LEU A 206 -23.60 12.06 -0.75
CA LEU A 206 -22.21 11.65 -0.92
C LEU A 206 -21.22 12.74 -0.52
N GLY A 207 -21.69 13.96 -0.27
CA GLY A 207 -20.84 15.12 -0.02
C GLY A 207 -20.06 15.58 -1.26
N GLN A 208 -19.14 16.53 -1.05
CA GLN A 208 -18.35 17.11 -2.13
C GLN A 208 -16.85 17.06 -1.83
N LEU A 209 -16.07 16.65 -2.83
CA LEU A 209 -14.60 16.61 -2.76
C LEU A 209 -13.98 18.00 -2.66
N LEU A 210 -14.55 19.00 -3.34
CA LEU A 210 -13.99 20.36 -3.42
C LEU A 210 -14.22 21.16 -2.12
N ASP A 211 -15.31 20.86 -1.40
CA ASP A 211 -15.66 21.52 -0.14
C ASP A 211 -15.25 20.70 1.09
N HIS A 212 -14.75 19.48 0.89
CA HIS A 212 -14.43 18.52 1.94
C HIS A 212 -15.62 18.32 2.90
N THR A 213 -16.75 17.87 2.37
CA THR A 213 -18.01 17.67 3.13
C THR A 213 -18.53 16.23 3.07
N GLY A 214 -19.44 15.88 3.99
CA GLY A 214 -20.14 14.61 3.99
C GLY A 214 -19.23 13.37 4.12
N PRO A 215 -19.60 12.24 3.49
CA PRO A 215 -18.80 11.03 3.44
C PRO A 215 -17.37 11.21 2.90
N VAL A 216 -17.13 12.13 1.96
CA VAL A 216 -15.77 12.43 1.48
C VAL A 216 -14.90 12.94 2.62
N ALA A 217 -15.38 13.92 3.39
CA ALA A 217 -14.65 14.48 4.54
C ALA A 217 -14.43 13.46 5.66
N ALA A 218 -15.39 12.53 5.85
CA ALA A 218 -15.23 11.44 6.79
C ALA A 218 -14.12 10.48 6.36
N SER A 219 -14.01 10.23 5.05
CA SER A 219 -13.00 9.36 4.45
C SER A 219 -11.61 9.98 4.47
N GLU A 220 -11.49 11.26 4.16
CA GLU A 220 -10.24 12.01 4.29
C GLU A 220 -9.72 12.00 5.74
N ARG A 221 -10.61 12.19 6.73
CA ARG A 221 -10.25 12.08 8.16
C ARG A 221 -9.86 10.65 8.56
N ASN A 222 -10.57 9.64 8.05
CA ASN A 222 -10.24 8.25 8.33
C ASN A 222 -8.87 7.88 7.75
N ALA A 223 -8.61 8.26 6.50
CA ALA A 223 -7.33 8.04 5.85
C ALA A 223 -6.20 8.83 6.54
N ALA A 224 -6.45 10.06 7.00
CA ALA A 224 -5.49 10.82 7.80
C ALA A 224 -5.10 10.08 9.09
N ARG A 225 -6.10 9.54 9.81
CA ARG A 225 -5.88 8.69 11.00
C ARG A 225 -5.02 7.46 10.67
N ILE A 226 -5.37 6.72 9.61
CA ILE A 226 -4.66 5.51 9.21
C ILE A 226 -3.21 5.82 8.80
N CYS A 227 -2.98 6.93 8.09
CA CYS A 227 -1.64 7.36 7.67
C CYS A 227 -0.88 8.17 8.74
N ASN A 228 -1.44 8.35 9.94
CA ASN A 228 -0.89 9.18 11.02
C ASN A 228 -0.56 10.64 10.61
N ALA A 229 -1.37 11.20 9.71
CA ALA A 229 -1.29 12.60 9.29
C ALA A 229 -2.36 13.44 10.02
N ASP A 230 -2.11 14.74 10.20
CA ASP A 230 -3.12 15.64 10.78
C ASP A 230 -4.22 15.98 9.77
N HIS A 231 -3.82 16.12 8.50
CA HIS A 231 -4.74 16.35 7.38
C HIS A 231 -4.37 15.44 6.22
N LEU A 232 -5.39 14.93 5.53
CA LEU A 232 -5.22 14.18 4.29
C LEU A 232 -6.24 14.66 3.28
N PHE A 233 -5.79 14.90 2.05
CA PHE A 233 -6.64 15.32 0.94
C PHE A 233 -6.53 14.33 -0.22
N PHE A 234 -7.66 13.81 -0.69
CA PHE A 234 -7.67 12.95 -1.87
C PHE A 234 -7.50 13.78 -3.14
N VAL A 235 -6.81 13.25 -4.14
CA VAL A 235 -6.57 13.93 -5.43
C VAL A 235 -6.87 12.96 -6.56
N THR A 236 -7.67 13.40 -7.54
CA THR A 236 -8.17 12.57 -8.64
C THR A 236 -7.43 12.76 -9.96
N ASN A 237 -6.28 13.45 -9.95
CA ASN A 237 -5.44 13.68 -11.13
C ASN A 237 -3.95 13.40 -10.87
N GLY A 238 -3.68 12.40 -10.02
CA GLY A 238 -2.36 11.86 -9.70
C GLY A 238 -1.48 12.79 -8.86
N THR A 239 -0.35 12.26 -8.40
CA THR A 239 0.63 13.03 -7.60
C THR A 239 1.26 14.17 -8.41
N SER A 240 1.20 14.08 -9.74
CA SER A 240 1.49 15.22 -10.61
C SER A 240 0.72 16.48 -10.23
N THR A 241 -0.54 16.33 -9.83
CA THR A 241 -1.43 17.41 -9.41
C THR A 241 -1.22 17.75 -7.94
N SER A 242 -1.08 16.73 -7.08
CA SER A 242 -0.75 16.91 -5.65
C SER A 242 0.47 17.80 -5.44
N ASN A 243 1.57 17.55 -6.17
CA ASN A 243 2.77 18.36 -6.12
C ASN A 243 2.51 19.84 -6.44
N LYS A 244 1.65 20.13 -7.44
CA LYS A 244 1.31 21.50 -7.82
C LYS A 244 0.44 22.18 -6.77
N VAL A 245 -0.51 21.47 -6.18
CA VAL A 245 -1.34 21.97 -5.07
C VAL A 245 -0.46 22.41 -3.90
N VAL A 246 0.46 21.55 -3.45
CA VAL A 246 1.39 21.89 -2.36
C VAL A 246 2.21 23.13 -2.70
N TRP A 247 2.76 23.20 -3.91
CA TRP A 247 3.55 24.34 -4.37
C TRP A 247 2.73 25.64 -4.47
N HIS A 248 1.56 25.63 -5.11
CA HIS A 248 0.71 26.82 -5.20
C HIS A 248 0.17 27.27 -3.84
N SER A 249 0.11 26.39 -2.84
CA SER A 249 -0.27 26.76 -1.47
C SER A 249 0.85 27.44 -0.67
N THR A 250 2.12 27.28 -1.07
CA THR A 250 3.30 27.68 -0.28
C THR A 250 4.28 28.64 -0.98
N VAL A 251 4.23 28.73 -2.30
CA VAL A 251 5.22 29.42 -3.15
C VAL A 251 4.56 30.52 -3.99
N ALA A 252 5.12 31.72 -3.93
CA ALA A 252 4.76 32.86 -4.77
C ALA A 252 5.84 33.15 -5.84
N PRO A 253 5.53 33.97 -6.87
CA PRO A 253 6.52 34.35 -7.87
C PRO A 253 7.75 35.04 -7.27
N GLY A 254 8.94 34.61 -7.72
CA GLY A 254 10.22 35.13 -7.24
C GLY A 254 10.73 34.50 -5.93
N ASP A 255 9.92 33.67 -5.28
CA ASP A 255 10.35 32.97 -4.06
C ASP A 255 11.47 31.96 -4.35
N ILE A 256 12.41 31.86 -3.40
CA ILE A 256 13.48 30.86 -3.44
C ILE A 256 12.93 29.51 -2.98
N VAL A 257 13.23 28.46 -3.73
CA VAL A 257 12.82 27.08 -3.44
C VAL A 257 14.01 26.14 -3.55
N VAL A 258 14.11 25.16 -2.65
CA VAL A 258 15.17 24.13 -2.68
C VAL A 258 14.58 22.86 -3.25
N VAL A 259 15.22 22.27 -4.26
CA VAL A 259 14.62 21.19 -5.04
C VAL A 259 15.64 20.12 -5.33
N ASP A 260 15.26 18.86 -5.14
CA ASP A 260 16.01 17.72 -5.66
C ASP A 260 16.17 17.84 -7.20
N ARG A 261 17.40 17.67 -7.71
CA ARG A 261 17.62 17.65 -9.15
C ARG A 261 16.99 16.41 -9.82
N ASN A 262 16.80 15.32 -9.08
CA ASN A 262 16.05 14.13 -9.48
C ASN A 262 14.53 14.28 -9.28
N CYS A 263 13.98 15.47 -9.46
CA CYS A 263 12.55 15.70 -9.26
C CYS A 263 11.70 15.23 -10.45
N HIS A 264 10.48 14.81 -10.16
CA HIS A 264 9.50 14.49 -11.18
C HIS A 264 9.13 15.74 -12.01
N LYS A 265 8.77 15.55 -13.28
CA LYS A 265 8.36 16.63 -14.22
C LYS A 265 7.30 17.57 -13.65
N SER A 266 6.44 17.11 -12.74
CA SER A 266 5.43 17.97 -12.11
C SER A 266 6.03 19.06 -11.23
N VAL A 267 7.17 18.81 -10.58
CA VAL A 267 7.88 19.81 -9.77
C VAL A 267 8.50 20.86 -10.70
N LEU A 268 9.08 20.45 -11.83
CA LEU A 268 9.53 21.37 -12.86
C LEU A 268 8.38 22.21 -13.43
N HIS A 269 7.21 21.60 -13.67
CA HIS A 269 6.02 22.34 -14.06
C HIS A 269 5.58 23.33 -12.98
N ALA A 270 5.63 22.95 -11.70
CA ALA A 270 5.30 23.85 -10.60
C ALA A 270 6.24 25.05 -10.56
N ILE A 271 7.56 24.85 -10.70
CA ILE A 271 8.55 25.95 -10.82
C ILE A 271 8.17 26.92 -11.94
N VAL A 272 7.81 26.40 -13.12
CA VAL A 272 7.40 27.22 -14.27
C VAL A 272 6.11 27.97 -14.00
N MET A 273 5.11 27.33 -13.38
CA MET A 273 3.80 27.91 -13.12
C MET A 273 3.81 28.97 -12.01
N THR A 274 4.61 28.75 -10.96
CA THR A 274 4.72 29.70 -9.85
C THR A 274 5.73 30.81 -10.13
N GLY A 275 6.66 30.63 -11.07
CA GLY A 275 7.73 31.60 -11.32
C GLY A 275 8.77 31.63 -10.19
N ALA A 276 8.94 30.51 -9.48
CA ALA A 276 9.90 30.37 -8.39
C ALA A 276 11.36 30.34 -8.89
N VAL A 277 12.29 30.64 -7.99
CA VAL A 277 13.74 30.61 -8.23
C VAL A 277 14.34 29.35 -7.60
N PRO A 278 14.60 28.28 -8.39
CA PRO A 278 15.06 27.01 -7.84
C PRO A 278 16.54 27.00 -7.49
N VAL A 279 16.86 26.40 -6.35
CA VAL A 279 18.20 25.99 -5.93
C VAL A 279 18.23 24.47 -5.87
N PHE A 280 19.04 23.84 -6.73
CA PHE A 280 19.05 22.39 -6.86
C PHE A 280 20.02 21.71 -5.89
N LEU A 281 19.57 20.62 -5.27
CA LEU A 281 20.42 19.65 -4.59
C LEU A 281 20.80 18.55 -5.58
N MET A 282 22.09 18.26 -5.68
CA MET A 282 22.64 17.37 -6.70
C MET A 282 22.77 15.95 -6.14
N PRO A 283 22.02 14.96 -6.67
CA PRO A 283 22.21 13.57 -6.29
C PRO A 283 23.52 13.02 -6.86
N THR A 284 23.99 11.94 -6.23
CA THR A 284 25.05 11.09 -6.79
C THR A 284 24.50 10.19 -7.90
N ARG A 285 25.40 9.47 -8.59
CA ARG A 285 25.04 8.48 -9.61
C ARG A 285 26.17 7.46 -9.69
N ASN A 286 25.84 6.17 -9.80
CA ASN A 286 26.82 5.11 -10.02
C ASN A 286 27.05 4.83 -11.52
N HIS A 287 27.99 3.93 -11.84
CA HIS A 287 28.35 3.64 -13.24
C HIS A 287 27.26 2.90 -14.02
N PHE A 288 26.33 2.21 -13.36
CA PHE A 288 25.14 1.66 -13.99
C PHE A 288 24.13 2.73 -14.45
N GLY A 289 24.35 4.00 -14.07
CA GLY A 289 23.43 5.09 -14.35
C GLY A 289 22.26 5.17 -13.37
N ILE A 290 22.31 4.42 -12.26
CA ILE A 290 21.34 4.51 -11.18
C ILE A 290 21.60 5.80 -10.42
N ILE A 291 20.55 6.60 -10.23
CA ILE A 291 20.64 7.84 -9.46
C ILE A 291 20.71 7.46 -7.98
N GLY A 292 21.79 7.86 -7.33
CA GLY A 292 22.02 7.63 -5.91
C GLY A 292 21.42 8.75 -5.04
N PRO A 293 21.75 8.74 -3.74
CA PRO A 293 21.25 9.76 -2.83
C PRO A 293 21.90 11.12 -3.08
N ILE A 294 21.18 12.19 -2.73
CA ILE A 294 21.77 13.49 -2.41
C ILE A 294 22.68 13.30 -1.19
N PRO A 295 23.98 13.64 -1.26
CA PRO A 295 24.88 13.55 -0.11
C PRO A 295 24.38 14.38 1.08
N ARG A 296 24.54 13.90 2.31
CA ARG A 296 24.11 14.61 3.55
C ARG A 296 24.60 16.06 3.62
N GLN A 297 25.84 16.32 3.19
CA GLN A 297 26.43 17.67 3.13
C GLN A 297 25.66 18.66 2.24
N GLU A 298 24.84 18.17 1.30
CA GLU A 298 24.04 19.04 0.45
C GLU A 298 22.89 19.70 1.21
N PHE A 299 22.40 19.05 2.27
CA PHE A 299 21.35 19.54 3.17
C PHE A 299 21.88 20.52 4.21
N ALA A 300 23.20 20.56 4.46
CA ALA A 300 23.80 21.51 5.40
C ALA A 300 23.41 22.96 5.04
N TRP A 301 22.92 23.71 6.03
CA TRP A 301 22.37 25.05 5.78
C TRP A 301 23.39 25.99 5.10
N GLU A 302 24.67 25.91 5.47
CA GLU A 302 25.75 26.68 4.86
C GLU A 302 25.88 26.40 3.35
N ASN A 303 25.69 25.15 2.93
CA ASN A 303 25.75 24.78 1.52
C ASN A 303 24.56 25.34 0.74
N ILE A 304 23.34 25.20 1.28
CA ILE A 304 22.13 25.77 0.68
C ILE A 304 22.28 27.28 0.53
N ARG A 305 22.72 27.96 1.60
CA ARG A 305 22.97 29.41 1.57
C ARG A 305 24.02 29.79 0.52
N ARG A 306 25.12 29.04 0.42
CA ARG A 306 26.14 29.27 -0.62
C ARG A 306 25.54 29.19 -2.03
N LYS A 307 24.68 28.19 -2.29
CA LYS A 307 24.01 28.06 -3.59
C LYS A 307 23.01 29.19 -3.87
N ILE A 308 22.27 29.64 -2.86
CA ILE A 308 21.40 30.82 -2.96
C ILE A 308 22.21 32.06 -3.35
N GLN A 309 23.34 32.31 -2.67
CA GLN A 309 24.23 33.44 -2.95
C GLN A 309 24.76 33.38 -4.39
N ALA A 310 25.13 32.19 -4.87
CA ALA A 310 25.63 31.98 -6.23
C ALA A 310 24.54 32.04 -7.32
N ASN A 311 23.24 31.89 -6.99
CA ASN A 311 22.17 31.77 -7.98
C ASN A 311 21.83 33.12 -8.65
N PRO A 312 22.12 33.35 -9.94
CA PRO A 312 21.94 34.67 -10.57
C PRO A 312 20.48 35.15 -10.64
N PHE A 313 19.50 34.25 -10.49
CA PHE A 313 18.08 34.58 -10.54
C PHE A 313 17.51 35.00 -9.18
N ALA A 314 18.22 34.73 -8.07
CA ALA A 314 17.81 35.15 -6.74
C ALA A 314 18.07 36.65 -6.55
N THR A 315 17.01 37.45 -6.47
CA THR A 315 17.08 38.91 -6.30
C THR A 315 17.42 39.29 -4.86
N ASP A 316 16.73 38.69 -3.89
CA ASP A 316 17.09 38.75 -2.46
C ASP A 316 17.85 37.49 -2.05
N LYS A 317 19.16 37.63 -1.87
CA LYS A 317 20.06 36.53 -1.50
C LYS A 317 19.91 36.08 -0.05
N ASN A 318 19.20 36.84 0.78
CA ASN A 318 18.95 36.52 2.18
C ASN A 318 17.51 36.04 2.42
N ALA A 319 16.70 35.97 1.36
CA ALA A 319 15.34 35.47 1.47
C ALA A 319 15.34 34.02 1.97
N LYS A 320 14.43 33.75 2.92
CA LYS A 320 14.21 32.41 3.46
C LYS A 320 13.53 31.54 2.40
N PRO A 321 14.07 30.35 2.06
CA PRO A 321 13.41 29.45 1.12
C PRO A 321 12.03 29.01 1.62
N ARG A 322 11.07 28.93 0.69
CA ARG A 322 9.68 28.61 1.02
C ARG A 322 9.42 27.12 1.18
N VAL A 323 9.97 26.32 0.25
CA VAL A 323 9.77 24.89 0.20
C VAL A 323 11.06 24.16 -0.16
N LEU A 324 11.30 23.04 0.51
CA LEU A 324 12.20 21.98 0.07
C LEU A 324 11.34 20.90 -0.58
N THR A 325 11.65 20.45 -1.81
CA THR A 325 11.01 19.25 -2.39
C THR A 325 12.06 18.17 -2.68
N ILE A 326 11.93 17.01 -2.01
CA ILE A 326 12.78 15.83 -2.18
C ILE A 326 11.96 14.65 -2.71
N THR A 327 12.51 13.89 -3.65
CA THR A 327 11.88 12.65 -4.12
C THR A 327 12.28 11.49 -3.19
N GLN A 328 11.29 10.84 -2.56
CA GLN A 328 11.48 9.87 -1.49
C GLN A 328 10.59 8.62 -1.69
N SER A 329 11.09 7.43 -1.98
CA SER A 329 12.44 7.12 -2.43
C SER A 329 12.74 7.68 -3.82
N THR A 330 14.01 7.59 -4.21
CA THR A 330 14.37 7.59 -5.63
C THR A 330 13.66 6.44 -6.37
N TYR A 331 13.61 6.54 -7.70
CA TYR A 331 12.91 5.55 -8.54
C TYR A 331 13.45 4.11 -8.35
N ASP A 332 14.76 3.97 -8.15
CA ASP A 332 15.43 2.67 -7.96
C ASP A 332 15.44 2.19 -6.50
N GLY A 333 14.74 2.89 -5.58
CA GLY A 333 14.55 2.45 -4.21
C GLY A 333 15.55 2.97 -3.19
N VAL A 334 16.42 3.93 -3.53
CA VAL A 334 17.25 4.60 -2.50
C VAL A 334 16.38 5.54 -1.67
N LEU A 335 16.35 5.29 -0.37
CA LEU A 335 15.60 6.02 0.64
C LEU A 335 16.50 6.96 1.44
N TYR A 336 15.93 8.04 1.97
CA TYR A 336 16.60 8.99 2.86
C TYR A 336 16.09 8.87 4.30
N ASN A 337 16.96 9.05 5.29
CA ASN A 337 16.53 9.28 6.67
C ASN A 337 15.86 10.66 6.74
N VAL A 338 14.54 10.67 6.89
CA VAL A 338 13.75 11.91 6.86
C VAL A 338 13.91 12.69 8.16
N GLU A 339 14.12 12.02 9.28
CA GLU A 339 14.30 12.65 10.59
C GLU A 339 15.58 13.49 10.62
N GLU A 340 16.68 13.01 10.03
CA GLU A 340 17.91 13.82 9.88
C GLU A 340 17.69 15.07 9.01
N ILE A 341 16.88 14.97 7.94
CA ILE A 341 16.57 16.12 7.07
C ILE A 341 15.72 17.14 7.82
N LYS A 342 14.74 16.67 8.62
CA LYS A 342 13.90 17.52 9.46
C LYS A 342 14.76 18.27 10.48
N GLU A 343 15.64 17.58 11.21
CA GLU A 343 16.51 18.17 12.22
C GLU A 343 17.41 19.29 11.66
N GLU A 344 17.98 19.09 10.47
CA GLU A 344 18.89 20.06 9.85
C GLU A 344 18.15 21.31 9.32
N LEU A 345 16.91 21.16 8.85
CA LEU A 345 16.22 22.18 8.06
C LEU A 345 14.98 22.80 8.72
N ASP A 346 14.54 22.28 9.87
CA ASP A 346 13.45 22.86 10.64
C ASP A 346 13.74 24.33 11.00
N GLY A 347 12.74 25.20 10.79
CA GLY A 347 12.86 26.64 10.97
C GLY A 347 13.73 27.36 9.94
N ARG A 348 14.56 26.66 9.14
CA ARG A 348 15.34 27.24 8.03
C ARG A 348 14.54 27.34 6.74
N ILE A 349 13.67 26.36 6.50
CA ILE A 349 12.77 26.31 5.33
C ILE A 349 11.34 26.12 5.83
N ASP A 350 10.41 26.95 5.39
CA ASP A 350 9.05 26.97 5.95
C ASP A 350 8.25 25.67 5.73
N THR A 351 8.58 24.92 4.68
CA THR A 351 7.88 23.69 4.31
C THR A 351 8.85 22.65 3.78
N LEU A 352 8.80 21.44 4.34
CA LEU A 352 9.52 20.28 3.84
C LEU A 352 8.51 19.36 3.15
N HIS A 353 8.67 19.20 1.84
CA HIS A 353 7.78 18.43 0.99
C HIS A 353 8.51 17.19 0.45
N PHE A 354 8.05 16.02 0.85
CA PHE A 354 8.55 14.74 0.39
C PHE A 354 7.60 14.19 -0.69
N ASP A 355 8.09 14.08 -1.93
CA ASP A 355 7.38 13.43 -3.03
C ASP A 355 7.54 11.92 -2.84
N GLU A 356 6.58 11.34 -2.09
CA GLU A 356 6.46 9.93 -1.75
C GLU A 356 5.62 9.12 -2.72
N ALA A 357 5.60 9.52 -3.99
CA ALA A 357 4.83 8.82 -5.01
C ALA A 357 5.18 7.32 -5.11
N TRP A 358 6.44 6.95 -4.83
CA TRP A 358 6.94 5.57 -4.86
C TRP A 358 7.11 4.93 -3.47
N LEU A 359 6.56 5.56 -2.42
CA LEU A 359 6.69 5.08 -1.05
C LEU A 359 5.39 5.22 -0.21
N PRO A 360 4.18 5.02 -0.76
CA PRO A 360 2.96 5.19 0.02
C PRO A 360 2.73 4.11 1.09
N HIS A 361 3.50 3.03 1.08
CA HIS A 361 3.33 1.87 1.96
C HIS A 361 4.24 1.89 3.19
N ALA A 362 5.26 2.76 3.22
CA ALA A 362 6.33 2.67 4.22
C ALA A 362 5.83 2.88 5.66
N ALA A 363 4.83 3.75 5.86
CA ALA A 363 4.28 4.03 7.18
C ALA A 363 3.57 2.83 7.84
N PHE A 364 3.35 1.74 7.11
CA PHE A 364 2.58 0.58 7.59
C PHE A 364 3.46 -0.62 8.01
N HIS A 365 4.79 -0.47 7.98
CA HIS A 365 5.70 -1.55 8.37
C HIS A 365 7.00 -1.02 8.98
N ASP A 366 7.42 -1.58 10.12
CA ASP A 366 8.54 -1.09 10.93
C ASP A 366 9.89 -1.13 10.20
N PHE A 367 10.04 -2.01 9.20
CA PHE A 367 11.21 -2.08 8.31
C PHE A 367 11.60 -0.70 7.74
N TYR A 368 10.64 0.18 7.45
CA TYR A 368 10.96 1.49 6.88
C TYR A 368 11.32 2.55 7.91
N GLY A 369 11.00 2.38 9.20
CA GLY A 369 11.45 3.26 10.28
C GLY A 369 11.46 4.77 9.93
N ASP A 370 12.64 5.40 10.04
CA ASP A 370 12.83 6.84 9.80
C ASP A 370 12.87 7.24 8.30
N PHE A 371 12.58 6.32 7.39
CA PHE A 371 12.72 6.50 5.94
C PHE A 371 11.42 6.94 5.22
N HIS A 372 10.46 7.48 5.97
CA HIS A 372 9.25 8.12 5.44
C HIS A 372 8.89 9.37 6.25
N ALA A 373 8.15 10.30 5.65
CA ALA A 373 8.01 11.65 6.17
C ALA A 373 7.01 11.80 7.32
N ILE A 374 5.91 11.05 7.27
CA ILE A 374 4.82 11.12 8.26
C ILE A 374 4.49 9.69 8.69
N GLY A 375 4.36 9.48 10.00
CA GLY A 375 3.94 8.21 10.58
C GLY A 375 3.84 8.27 12.11
N ALA A 376 3.47 7.14 12.71
CA ALA A 376 3.35 7.01 14.15
C ALA A 376 4.70 7.24 14.86
N ASP A 377 4.65 7.77 16.08
CA ASP A 377 5.79 7.94 16.98
C ASP A 377 6.99 8.75 16.42
N ARG A 378 6.77 9.57 15.40
CA ARG A 378 7.77 10.52 14.86
C ARG A 378 7.69 11.87 15.54
N SER A 379 8.84 12.48 15.79
CA SER A 379 8.90 13.84 16.36
C SER A 379 8.39 14.86 15.33
N ARG A 380 7.62 15.83 15.81
CA ARG A 380 7.16 16.94 14.96
C ARG A 380 8.27 17.97 14.81
N CYS A 381 8.34 18.57 13.64
CA CYS A 381 9.09 19.81 13.47
C CYS A 381 8.47 20.91 14.34
N ARG A 382 9.33 21.79 14.87
CA ARG A 382 8.91 22.92 15.69
C ARG A 382 8.26 24.01 14.86
N GLU A 383 8.83 24.33 13.70
CA GLU A 383 8.41 25.47 12.86
C GLU A 383 7.97 25.06 11.45
N SER A 384 8.67 24.11 10.84
CA SER A 384 8.46 23.71 9.44
C SER A 384 7.28 22.76 9.30
N MET A 385 6.40 23.06 8.34
CA MET A 385 5.29 22.16 7.97
C MET A 385 5.81 21.00 7.12
N ILE A 386 5.28 19.79 7.32
CA ILE A 386 5.65 18.62 6.51
C ILE A 386 4.51 18.26 5.56
N PHE A 387 4.85 18.06 4.30
CA PHE A 387 3.96 17.49 3.30
C PHE A 387 4.54 16.20 2.76
N ALA A 388 3.71 15.18 2.60
CA ALA A 388 4.04 14.01 1.81
C ALA A 388 2.99 13.84 0.71
N THR A 389 3.43 13.66 -0.54
CA THR A 389 2.51 13.41 -1.66
C THR A 389 2.70 12.00 -2.18
N GLN A 390 1.61 11.26 -2.30
CA GLN A 390 1.66 9.82 -2.50
C GLN A 390 0.77 9.41 -3.68
N SER A 391 1.28 8.54 -4.55
CA SER A 391 0.50 7.97 -5.65
C SER A 391 -0.11 6.66 -5.18
N THR A 392 -1.35 6.73 -4.70
CA THR A 392 -2.09 5.56 -4.24
C THR A 392 -2.13 4.45 -5.31
N HIS A 393 -2.23 4.80 -6.59
CA HIS A 393 -2.28 3.83 -7.69
C HIS A 393 -0.95 3.18 -8.08
N LYS A 394 0.18 3.58 -7.50
CA LYS A 394 1.49 3.01 -7.86
C LYS A 394 1.81 1.78 -7.02
N LEU A 395 1.81 1.95 -5.70
CA LEU A 395 2.24 0.91 -4.75
C LEU A 395 1.21 0.60 -3.65
N LEU A 396 0.04 1.26 -3.67
CA LEU A 396 -1.16 0.81 -2.98
C LEU A 396 -2.22 0.37 -4.02
N ALA A 397 -3.43 0.04 -3.56
CA ALA A 397 -4.53 -0.43 -4.38
C ALA A 397 -5.47 0.71 -4.84
N GLY A 398 -4.95 1.67 -5.61
CA GLY A 398 -5.74 2.79 -6.17
C GLY A 398 -5.98 2.70 -7.68
N LEU A 399 -7.11 3.24 -8.17
CA LEU A 399 -7.30 3.43 -9.62
C LEU A 399 -6.30 4.46 -10.14
N SER A 400 -5.84 4.33 -11.39
CA SER A 400 -4.96 5.33 -11.99
C SER A 400 -5.52 6.75 -11.80
N GLN A 401 -4.61 7.70 -11.55
CA GLN A 401 -4.91 9.07 -11.09
C GLN A 401 -5.28 9.22 -9.60
N ALA A 402 -5.54 8.15 -8.85
CA ALA A 402 -5.69 8.21 -7.39
C ALA A 402 -4.39 8.67 -6.74
N SER A 403 -4.48 9.69 -5.90
CA SER A 403 -3.36 10.29 -5.17
C SER A 403 -3.85 10.89 -3.87
N GLN A 404 -2.93 11.17 -2.97
CA GLN A 404 -3.22 11.80 -1.69
C GLN A 404 -2.12 12.78 -1.29
N ILE A 405 -2.51 13.81 -0.54
CA ILE A 405 -1.61 14.78 0.09
C ILE A 405 -1.76 14.62 1.59
N LEU A 406 -0.70 14.19 2.26
CA LEU A 406 -0.61 14.13 3.71
C LEU A 406 0.04 15.41 4.20
N VAL A 407 -0.48 15.95 5.29
CA VAL A 407 0.06 17.15 5.95
C VAL A 407 0.24 16.86 7.42
N GLN A 408 1.43 17.18 7.94
CA GLN A 408 1.69 17.21 9.37
C GLN A 408 1.95 18.66 9.79
N ASP A 409 1.14 19.11 10.74
CA ASP A 409 1.29 20.38 11.42
C ASP A 409 2.59 20.38 12.24
N SER A 410 3.27 21.53 12.26
CA SER A 410 4.40 21.76 13.18
C SER A 410 3.89 22.07 14.59
N GLU A 411 4.77 22.07 15.59
CA GLU A 411 4.38 22.46 16.95
C GLU A 411 3.83 23.89 17.04
N GLN A 412 4.31 24.81 16.20
CA GLN A 412 3.97 26.24 16.29
C GLN A 412 2.98 26.71 15.21
N ARG A 413 2.71 25.89 14.20
CA ARG A 413 1.90 26.27 13.05
C ARG A 413 1.04 25.10 12.60
N SER A 414 -0.26 25.37 12.44
CA SER A 414 -1.23 24.50 11.80
C SER A 414 -1.46 24.90 10.34
N LEU A 415 -1.93 23.96 9.52
CA LEU A 415 -2.35 24.20 8.15
C LEU A 415 -3.51 25.22 8.09
N ASP A 416 -3.33 26.29 7.31
CA ASP A 416 -4.44 27.15 6.90
C ASP A 416 -5.24 26.43 5.80
N ARG A 417 -6.27 25.70 6.23
CA ARG A 417 -7.11 24.89 5.34
C ARG A 417 -7.82 25.72 4.27
N HIS A 418 -8.19 26.97 4.55
CA HIS A 418 -8.87 27.82 3.57
C HIS A 418 -7.93 28.22 2.43
N ARG A 419 -6.72 28.68 2.77
CA ARG A 419 -5.70 29.01 1.76
C ARG A 419 -5.23 27.79 0.99
N PHE A 420 -5.08 26.65 1.67
CA PHE A 420 -4.72 25.41 1.00
C PHE A 420 -5.83 24.96 0.04
N ASN A 421 -7.10 25.09 0.43
CA ASN A 421 -8.21 24.68 -0.42
C ASN A 421 -8.29 25.52 -1.70
N GLU A 422 -7.97 26.82 -1.67
CA GLU A 422 -7.90 27.63 -2.90
C GLU A 422 -6.88 27.05 -3.90
N ALA A 423 -5.69 26.63 -3.43
CA ALA A 423 -4.71 25.96 -4.30
C ALA A 423 -5.18 24.57 -4.76
N TYR A 424 -5.93 23.86 -3.92
CA TYR A 424 -6.54 22.57 -4.26
C TYR A 424 -7.60 22.71 -5.37
N LEU A 425 -8.47 23.72 -5.26
CA LEU A 425 -9.52 24.05 -6.23
C LEU A 425 -8.94 24.46 -7.60
N MET A 426 -7.81 25.17 -7.63
CA MET A 426 -7.12 25.55 -8.88
C MET A 426 -6.72 24.34 -9.75
N HIS A 427 -6.57 23.17 -9.14
CA HIS A 427 -6.01 21.99 -9.78
C HIS A 427 -6.96 20.79 -9.83
N THR A 428 -8.14 20.90 -9.22
CA THR A 428 -9.12 19.82 -9.12
C THR A 428 -10.30 20.10 -10.06
N SER A 429 -10.72 19.10 -10.83
CA SER A 429 -11.92 19.20 -11.68
C SER A 429 -13.15 19.46 -10.80
N THR A 430 -14.04 20.36 -11.22
CA THR A 430 -15.36 20.56 -10.58
C THR A 430 -16.31 19.36 -10.77
N SER A 431 -15.91 18.37 -11.57
CA SER A 431 -16.56 17.08 -11.74
C SER A 431 -15.53 15.98 -11.56
N PRO A 432 -15.14 15.65 -10.31
CA PRO A 432 -14.19 14.58 -10.04
C PRO A 432 -14.86 13.22 -10.30
N GLN A 433 -14.07 12.21 -10.66
CA GLN A 433 -14.59 10.85 -10.84
C GLN A 433 -14.69 10.12 -9.50
N TYR A 434 -15.90 9.80 -9.07
CA TYR A 434 -16.19 9.27 -7.72
C TYR A 434 -15.60 7.87 -7.51
N ALA A 435 -15.47 7.07 -8.57
CA ALA A 435 -14.77 5.80 -8.50
C ALA A 435 -13.29 5.95 -8.07
N ILE A 436 -12.63 7.04 -8.44
CA ILE A 436 -11.24 7.32 -8.04
C ILE A 436 -11.20 7.67 -6.55
N ILE A 437 -12.14 8.49 -6.07
CA ILE A 437 -12.28 8.84 -4.64
C ILE A 437 -12.52 7.57 -3.81
N ALA A 438 -13.44 6.71 -4.24
CA ALA A 438 -13.72 5.44 -3.59
C ALA A 438 -12.47 4.54 -3.55
N SER A 439 -11.66 4.53 -4.62
CA SER A 439 -10.41 3.77 -4.61
C SER A 439 -9.37 4.32 -3.63
N CYS A 440 -9.32 5.64 -3.39
CA CYS A 440 -8.48 6.21 -2.32
C CYS A 440 -8.98 5.79 -0.93
N ASP A 441 -10.29 5.86 -0.71
CA ASP A 441 -10.94 5.49 0.56
C ASP A 441 -10.72 4.00 0.89
N VAL A 442 -10.94 3.12 -0.09
CA VAL A 442 -10.69 1.67 0.04
C VAL A 442 -9.20 1.38 0.21
N ALA A 443 -8.31 2.04 -0.55
CA ALA A 443 -6.87 1.84 -0.39
C ALA A 443 -6.39 2.19 1.01
N ALA A 444 -6.90 3.28 1.62
CA ALA A 444 -6.59 3.62 3.00
C ALA A 444 -7.09 2.54 3.97
N ALA A 445 -8.35 2.08 3.82
CA ALA A 445 -8.91 1.03 4.66
C ALA A 445 -8.15 -0.31 4.55
N MET A 446 -7.67 -0.67 3.37
CA MET A 446 -6.82 -1.86 3.17
C MET A 446 -5.49 -1.77 3.93
N MET A 447 -4.99 -0.56 4.17
CA MET A 447 -3.74 -0.34 4.90
C MET A 447 -3.94 -0.19 6.41
N GLU A 448 -5.18 -0.26 6.91
CA GLU A 448 -5.43 -0.23 8.34
C GLU A 448 -4.80 -1.47 9.03
N PRO A 449 -4.01 -1.30 10.10
CA PRO A 449 -3.44 -2.42 10.84
C PRO A 449 -4.53 -3.33 11.42
N PRO A 450 -4.31 -4.66 11.46
CA PRO A 450 -3.06 -5.36 11.12
C PRO A 450 -2.92 -5.73 9.63
N GLY A 451 -4.00 -5.64 8.84
CA GLY A 451 -4.02 -6.08 7.45
C GLY A 451 -3.02 -5.35 6.55
N GLY A 452 -2.91 -4.01 6.71
CA GLY A 452 -1.92 -3.22 5.98
C GLY A 452 -0.48 -3.67 6.22
N THR A 453 -0.13 -3.97 7.47
CA THR A 453 1.22 -4.45 7.84
C THR A 453 1.52 -5.78 7.17
N ALA A 454 0.58 -6.73 7.22
CA ALA A 454 0.75 -8.03 6.58
C ALA A 454 0.89 -7.93 5.05
N LEU A 455 0.20 -6.98 4.39
CA LEU A 455 0.33 -6.76 2.94
C LEU A 455 1.73 -6.26 2.55
N VAL A 456 2.30 -5.35 3.35
CA VAL A 456 3.67 -4.84 3.12
C VAL A 456 4.71 -5.93 3.41
N GLU A 457 4.51 -6.67 4.51
CA GLU A 457 5.35 -7.81 4.89
C GLU A 457 5.39 -8.87 3.79
N GLU A 458 4.24 -9.21 3.19
CA GLU A 458 4.16 -10.15 2.07
C GLU A 458 4.95 -9.65 0.85
N SER A 459 4.84 -8.36 0.51
CA SER A 459 5.62 -7.77 -0.59
C SER A 459 7.13 -7.78 -0.31
N LEU A 460 7.56 -7.58 0.93
CA LEU A 460 8.95 -7.67 1.35
C LEU A 460 9.47 -9.11 1.26
N ALA A 461 8.70 -10.07 1.78
CA ALA A 461 9.02 -11.49 1.73
C ALA A 461 9.21 -11.99 0.29
N GLU A 462 8.27 -11.67 -0.62
CA GLU A 462 8.38 -12.05 -2.04
C GLU A 462 9.60 -11.41 -2.73
N ALA A 463 9.94 -10.17 -2.37
CA ALA A 463 11.13 -9.51 -2.90
C ALA A 463 12.42 -10.18 -2.39
N PHE A 464 12.47 -10.58 -1.12
CA PHE A 464 13.60 -11.32 -0.56
C PHE A 464 13.72 -12.72 -1.18
N ASP A 465 12.62 -13.45 -1.32
CA ASP A 465 12.57 -14.76 -1.98
C ASP A 465 13.11 -14.70 -3.40
N PHE A 466 12.62 -13.73 -4.20
CA PHE A 466 13.10 -13.53 -5.55
C PHE A 466 14.61 -13.27 -5.59
N ARG A 467 15.12 -12.37 -4.75
CA ARG A 467 16.55 -12.02 -4.73
C ARG A 467 17.42 -13.21 -4.32
N ARG A 468 16.98 -14.00 -3.34
CA ARG A 468 17.64 -15.25 -2.92
C ARG A 468 17.63 -16.28 -4.05
N ALA A 469 16.49 -16.50 -4.69
CA ALA A 469 16.37 -17.43 -5.81
C ALA A 469 17.29 -17.05 -6.97
N MET A 470 17.34 -15.76 -7.33
CA MET A 470 18.22 -15.26 -8.38
C MET A 470 19.71 -15.48 -8.05
N ARG A 471 20.14 -15.30 -6.80
CA ARG A 471 21.53 -15.59 -6.39
C ARG A 471 21.84 -17.08 -6.39
N LYS A 472 20.95 -17.89 -5.82
CA LYS A 472 21.09 -19.35 -5.80
C LYS A 472 21.24 -19.93 -7.21
N VAL A 473 20.42 -19.50 -8.17
CA VAL A 473 20.54 -19.94 -9.56
C VAL A 473 21.90 -19.53 -10.14
N GLY A 474 22.38 -18.32 -9.85
CA GLY A 474 23.72 -17.89 -10.26
C GLY A 474 24.84 -18.76 -9.69
N GLU A 475 24.73 -19.18 -8.43
CA GLU A 475 25.68 -20.11 -7.80
C GLU A 475 25.64 -21.51 -8.45
N GLU A 476 24.45 -21.99 -8.84
CA GLU A 476 24.26 -23.29 -9.50
C GLU A 476 24.81 -23.33 -10.93
N PHE A 477 24.69 -22.23 -11.70
CA PHE A 477 25.34 -22.08 -13.00
C PHE A 477 26.87 -22.06 -12.89
N GLY A 478 27.40 -21.53 -11.77
CA GLY A 478 28.83 -21.46 -11.49
C GLY A 478 29.56 -20.46 -12.39
N ALA A 479 30.89 -20.49 -12.35
CA ALA A 479 31.74 -19.51 -13.05
C ALA A 479 31.91 -19.79 -14.56
N ASP A 480 31.48 -20.95 -15.04
CA ASP A 480 31.64 -21.37 -16.43
C ASP A 480 30.51 -20.89 -17.36
N ASP A 481 29.42 -20.36 -16.79
CA ASP A 481 28.29 -19.77 -17.52
C ASP A 481 27.98 -18.36 -17.00
N TRP A 482 27.07 -17.64 -17.65
CA TRP A 482 26.65 -16.31 -17.24
C TRP A 482 25.28 -16.34 -16.56
N TRP A 483 25.11 -15.48 -15.57
CA TRP A 483 23.82 -15.23 -14.92
C TRP A 483 23.64 -13.75 -14.59
N PHE A 484 22.42 -13.35 -14.22
CA PHE A 484 22.13 -12.00 -13.77
C PHE A 484 22.69 -11.76 -12.36
N ALA A 485 23.29 -10.59 -12.14
CA ALA A 485 23.62 -10.15 -10.79
C ALA A 485 22.44 -9.40 -10.17
N VAL A 486 22.20 -9.60 -8.88
CA VAL A 486 21.15 -8.90 -8.12
C VAL A 486 21.77 -7.72 -7.40
N TRP A 487 21.41 -6.51 -7.78
CA TRP A 487 21.89 -5.30 -7.12
C TRP A 487 21.28 -5.15 -5.73
N GLY A 488 22.13 -5.09 -4.72
CA GLY A 488 21.78 -5.07 -3.32
C GLY A 488 22.96 -5.51 -2.44
N PRO A 489 22.75 -5.56 -1.11
CA PRO A 489 23.78 -5.96 -0.15
C PRO A 489 24.40 -7.34 -0.46
N ASP A 490 25.69 -7.52 -0.21
CA ASP A 490 26.37 -8.80 -0.49
C ASP A 490 25.81 -9.94 0.37
N TYR A 491 25.41 -9.65 1.61
CA TYR A 491 24.74 -10.58 2.50
C TYR A 491 23.20 -10.51 2.34
N LEU A 492 22.56 -11.67 2.28
CA LEU A 492 21.10 -11.82 2.44
C LEU A 492 20.87 -12.87 3.53
N SER A 493 19.87 -12.66 4.39
CA SER A 493 19.45 -13.67 5.36
C SER A 493 19.04 -14.96 4.64
N GLU A 494 19.36 -16.12 5.23
CA GLU A 494 19.01 -17.42 4.62
C GLU A 494 17.49 -17.63 4.58
N ASP A 495 16.77 -17.17 5.62
CA ASP A 495 15.33 -17.31 5.80
C ASP A 495 14.68 -16.06 6.42
N GLY A 496 13.37 -15.91 6.20
CA GLY A 496 12.54 -14.86 6.80
C GLY A 496 12.78 -13.45 6.23
N LEU A 497 12.23 -12.46 6.94
CA LEU A 497 12.50 -11.05 6.65
C LEU A 497 13.93 -10.71 7.07
N ALA A 498 14.65 -9.97 6.22
CA ALA A 498 15.96 -9.45 6.55
C ALA A 498 15.86 -8.27 7.53
N GLU A 499 16.90 -8.07 8.33
CA GLU A 499 17.02 -6.89 9.20
C GLU A 499 17.27 -5.64 8.36
N ARG A 500 16.70 -4.51 8.77
CA ARG A 500 16.83 -3.22 8.06
C ARG A 500 18.30 -2.79 7.91
N GLU A 501 19.12 -3.08 8.91
CA GLU A 501 20.53 -2.70 8.98
C GLU A 501 21.39 -3.36 7.89
N ASP A 502 20.93 -4.47 7.31
CA ASP A 502 21.57 -5.13 6.17
C ASP A 502 21.35 -4.35 4.86
N TRP A 503 20.28 -3.55 4.79
CA TRP A 503 19.88 -2.78 3.61
C TRP A 503 20.33 -1.31 3.66
N THR A 504 20.99 -0.91 4.74
CA THR A 504 21.58 0.42 4.89
C THR A 504 22.80 0.56 3.99
N LEU A 505 22.89 1.64 3.22
CA LEU A 505 24.05 1.90 2.35
C LEU A 505 25.21 2.42 3.22
N ARG A 506 26.31 1.66 3.32
CA ARG A 506 27.46 2.03 4.15
C ARG A 506 28.60 2.59 3.31
N ALA A 507 29.33 3.56 3.86
CA ALA A 507 30.46 4.18 3.17
C ALA A 507 31.49 3.13 2.71
N GLY A 508 31.87 3.21 1.43
CA GLY A 508 32.90 2.34 0.86
C GLY A 508 32.46 0.92 0.50
N GLU A 509 31.19 0.55 0.70
CA GLU A 509 30.69 -0.72 0.18
C GLU A 509 30.61 -0.70 -1.35
N ARG A 510 31.15 -1.75 -1.96
CA ARG A 510 31.31 -1.79 -3.42
C ARG A 510 29.99 -1.98 -4.16
N TRP A 511 29.05 -2.74 -3.59
CA TRP A 511 27.84 -3.18 -4.29
C TRP A 511 26.96 -2.02 -4.80
N HIS A 512 26.88 -0.89 -4.07
CA HIS A 512 26.04 0.24 -4.46
C HIS A 512 26.75 1.23 -5.39
N GLY A 513 28.08 1.35 -5.33
CA GLY A 513 28.87 2.17 -6.26
C GLY A 513 28.72 3.69 -6.08
N PHE A 514 28.39 4.16 -4.87
CA PHE A 514 28.18 5.59 -4.58
C PHE A 514 29.35 6.25 -3.82
N GLY A 515 30.38 5.48 -3.47
CA GLY A 515 31.57 5.99 -2.78
C GLY A 515 31.31 6.31 -1.31
N ASP A 516 31.64 7.55 -0.91
CA ASP A 516 31.51 8.02 0.47
C ASP A 516 30.07 8.44 0.78
N LEU A 517 29.48 7.85 1.82
CA LEU A 517 28.10 8.05 2.24
C LEU A 517 28.04 8.32 3.74
N ALA A 518 27.11 9.16 4.17
CA ALA A 518 26.91 9.40 5.59
C ALA A 518 26.30 8.14 6.26
N PRO A 519 26.87 7.64 7.38
CA PRO A 519 26.34 6.47 8.08
C PRO A 519 24.88 6.67 8.49
N GLY A 520 24.03 5.67 8.23
CA GLY A 520 22.61 5.69 8.64
C GLY A 520 21.69 6.60 7.83
N PHE A 521 22.21 7.34 6.85
CA PHE A 521 21.44 8.33 6.12
C PHE A 521 20.59 7.74 4.98
N ASN A 522 20.99 6.60 4.43
CA ASN A 522 20.32 5.98 3.28
C ASN A 522 20.15 4.48 3.42
N MET A 523 19.05 3.95 2.89
CA MET A 523 18.82 2.51 2.75
C MET A 523 18.27 2.17 1.36
N LEU A 524 18.41 0.91 0.94
CA LEU A 524 17.80 0.39 -0.28
C LEU A 524 16.47 -0.29 0.06
N ASP A 525 15.43 0.11 -0.64
CA ASP A 525 14.11 -0.50 -0.60
C ASP A 525 14.13 -1.92 -1.25
N PRO A 526 13.91 -3.01 -0.48
CA PRO A 526 14.01 -4.37 -1.01
C PRO A 526 13.04 -4.67 -2.14
N ILE A 527 11.85 -4.07 -2.12
CA ILE A 527 10.80 -4.33 -3.11
C ILE A 527 11.13 -3.76 -4.50
N LYS A 528 12.22 -2.98 -4.61
CA LYS A 528 12.77 -2.46 -5.87
C LYS A 528 13.97 -3.31 -6.31
N ALA A 529 13.68 -4.46 -6.92
CA ALA A 529 14.70 -5.45 -7.27
C ALA A 529 15.36 -5.15 -8.62
N THR A 530 16.53 -4.51 -8.58
CA THR A 530 17.34 -4.27 -9.78
C THR A 530 18.23 -5.47 -10.11
N LEU A 531 18.11 -5.95 -11.34
CA LEU A 531 18.97 -6.96 -11.95
C LEU A 531 19.99 -6.30 -12.88
N ILE A 532 21.21 -6.80 -12.87
CA ILE A 532 22.34 -6.35 -13.68
C ILE A 532 22.68 -7.46 -14.67
N THR A 533 22.74 -7.10 -15.95
CA THR A 533 23.16 -8.00 -17.02
C THR A 533 24.68 -7.94 -17.21
N PRO A 534 25.33 -9.00 -17.71
CA PRO A 534 26.78 -8.99 -17.96
C PRO A 534 27.18 -7.89 -18.94
N GLY A 535 28.35 -7.28 -18.75
CA GLY A 535 28.96 -6.35 -19.72
C GLY A 535 29.44 -5.02 -19.14
N LEU A 536 28.93 -4.63 -17.97
CA LEU A 536 29.37 -3.46 -17.23
C LEU A 536 29.43 -3.85 -15.75
N ASP A 537 30.50 -3.45 -15.06
CA ASP A 537 30.59 -3.61 -13.61
C ASP A 537 30.27 -2.32 -12.85
N VAL A 538 30.28 -2.41 -11.52
CA VAL A 538 29.96 -1.29 -10.63
C VAL A 538 31.04 -0.20 -10.61
N ASP A 539 32.28 -0.57 -10.96
CA ASP A 539 33.43 0.34 -11.03
C ASP A 539 33.46 1.11 -12.37
N GLY A 540 32.64 0.68 -13.34
CA GLY A 540 32.44 1.32 -14.63
C GLY A 540 33.25 0.71 -15.76
N ASP A 541 33.89 -0.43 -15.51
CA ASP A 541 34.66 -1.15 -16.51
C ASP A 541 33.74 -2.01 -17.38
N PHE A 542 33.93 -1.88 -18.70
CA PHE A 542 33.24 -2.72 -19.67
C PHE A 542 33.98 -4.03 -19.85
N ALA A 543 33.24 -5.14 -19.81
CA ALA A 543 33.78 -6.44 -20.19
C ALA A 543 33.90 -6.57 -21.71
N ASP A 544 34.75 -7.48 -22.17
CA ASP A 544 34.91 -7.80 -23.60
C ASP A 544 33.62 -8.35 -24.23
N TRP A 545 32.73 -8.89 -23.41
CA TRP A 545 31.42 -9.43 -23.79
C TRP A 545 30.34 -9.00 -22.79
N GLY A 546 29.11 -8.83 -23.28
CA GLY A 546 27.97 -8.51 -22.45
C GLY A 546 26.63 -8.58 -23.17
N ILE A 547 25.55 -8.51 -22.41
CA ILE A 547 24.17 -8.50 -22.90
C ILE A 547 23.52 -7.19 -22.45
N PRO A 548 23.29 -6.23 -23.36
CA PRO A 548 22.57 -5.01 -23.00
C PRO A 548 21.16 -5.32 -22.51
N ALA A 549 20.73 -4.66 -21.43
CA ALA A 549 19.43 -4.93 -20.80
C ALA A 549 18.25 -4.69 -21.76
N GLY A 550 18.39 -3.77 -22.72
CA GLY A 550 17.38 -3.52 -23.75
C GLY A 550 17.11 -4.70 -24.70
N VAL A 551 18.04 -5.66 -24.83
CA VAL A 551 17.77 -6.92 -25.56
C VAL A 551 16.90 -7.84 -24.72
N LEU A 552 17.25 -7.98 -23.44
CA LEU A 552 16.51 -8.82 -22.51
C LEU A 552 15.09 -8.33 -22.28
N THR A 553 14.88 -7.02 -22.09
CA THR A 553 13.52 -6.51 -21.83
C THR A 553 12.60 -6.63 -23.04
N LYS A 554 13.15 -6.71 -24.26
CA LYS A 554 12.38 -7.11 -25.45
C LYS A 554 11.99 -8.59 -25.41
N TYR A 555 12.92 -9.47 -25.03
CA TYR A 555 12.63 -10.90 -24.84
C TYR A 555 11.53 -11.10 -23.78
N LEU A 556 11.62 -10.42 -22.65
CA LEU A 556 10.60 -10.44 -21.60
C LEU A 556 9.24 -9.95 -22.13
N ALA A 557 9.22 -8.87 -22.91
CA ALA A 557 7.98 -8.36 -23.51
C ALA A 557 7.33 -9.35 -24.48
N GLU A 558 8.11 -10.12 -25.25
CA GLU A 558 7.58 -11.20 -26.12
C GLU A 558 6.90 -12.33 -25.32
N HIS A 559 7.28 -12.49 -24.04
CA HIS A 559 6.68 -13.44 -23.10
C HIS A 559 5.64 -12.80 -22.19
N GLY A 560 5.20 -11.57 -22.48
CA GLY A 560 4.17 -10.87 -21.70
C GLY A 560 4.66 -10.28 -20.37
N ILE A 561 5.98 -10.19 -20.16
CA ILE A 561 6.58 -9.58 -18.96
C ILE A 561 7.02 -8.15 -19.29
N VAL A 562 6.37 -7.17 -18.65
CA VAL A 562 6.71 -5.76 -18.81
C VAL A 562 7.57 -5.31 -17.65
N VAL A 563 8.69 -4.67 -17.98
CA VAL A 563 9.65 -4.15 -17.02
C VAL A 563 9.48 -2.65 -16.85
N GLU A 564 9.53 -2.17 -15.61
CA GLU A 564 9.26 -0.79 -15.24
C GLU A 564 10.32 0.19 -15.79
N LYS A 565 11.60 -0.13 -15.59
CA LYS A 565 12.74 0.66 -16.10
C LYS A 565 13.84 -0.24 -16.63
N THR A 566 14.40 0.17 -17.75
CA THR A 566 15.58 -0.45 -18.37
C THR A 566 16.68 0.60 -18.50
N GLY A 567 17.82 0.35 -17.87
CA GLY A 567 19.09 1.03 -18.06
C GLY A 567 19.93 0.38 -19.17
N LEU A 568 21.24 0.64 -19.18
CA LEU A 568 22.13 0.09 -20.20
C LEU A 568 22.40 -1.41 -19.96
N TYR A 569 22.79 -1.75 -18.74
CA TYR A 569 23.04 -3.13 -18.25
C TYR A 569 22.24 -3.44 -16.99
N SER A 570 21.18 -2.69 -16.75
CA SER A 570 20.34 -2.88 -15.58
C SER A 570 18.88 -2.78 -15.96
N PHE A 571 18.03 -3.44 -15.20
CA PHE A 571 16.60 -3.25 -15.23
C PHE A 571 16.04 -3.63 -13.86
N PHE A 572 14.87 -3.15 -13.47
CA PHE A 572 14.30 -3.57 -12.19
C PHE A 572 12.85 -4.00 -12.27
N ILE A 573 12.54 -4.87 -11.32
CA ILE A 573 11.22 -5.43 -11.08
C ILE A 573 10.73 -4.84 -9.76
N MET A 574 9.48 -4.39 -9.77
CA MET A 574 8.84 -3.79 -8.63
C MET A 574 7.86 -4.78 -8.01
N PHE A 575 8.13 -5.15 -6.77
CA PHE A 575 7.23 -5.96 -5.96
C PHE A 575 6.21 -5.01 -5.32
N THR A 576 4.93 -5.25 -5.57
CA THR A 576 3.84 -4.42 -5.04
C THR A 576 2.97 -5.28 -4.14
N ILE A 577 2.14 -4.66 -3.30
CA ILE A 577 1.14 -5.38 -2.50
C ILE A 577 0.11 -6.15 -3.35
N GLY A 578 0.06 -5.92 -4.66
CA GLY A 578 -0.78 -6.65 -5.61
C GLY A 578 -0.07 -7.82 -6.30
N ILE A 579 1.19 -8.11 -5.97
CA ILE A 579 1.89 -9.27 -6.53
C ILE A 579 1.32 -10.56 -5.93
N THR A 580 1.09 -11.56 -6.76
CA THR A 580 0.70 -12.89 -6.28
C THR A 580 1.93 -13.67 -5.89
N LYS A 581 1.88 -14.42 -4.79
CA LYS A 581 2.99 -15.28 -4.36
C LYS A 581 3.52 -16.14 -5.49
N GLY A 582 4.84 -16.13 -5.66
CA GLY A 582 5.52 -16.92 -6.69
C GLY A 582 5.31 -16.44 -8.12
N ARG A 583 4.71 -15.26 -8.36
CA ARG A 583 4.62 -14.66 -9.71
C ARG A 583 6.00 -14.47 -10.34
N TRP A 584 7.02 -14.24 -9.52
CA TRP A 584 8.41 -14.13 -9.94
C TRP A 584 9.00 -15.44 -10.52
N ASN A 585 8.30 -16.58 -10.42
CA ASN A 585 8.66 -17.82 -11.12
C ASN A 585 8.32 -17.81 -12.63
N THR A 586 7.47 -16.87 -13.08
CA THR A 586 7.11 -16.70 -14.50
C THR A 586 8.21 -15.93 -15.23
#